data_AF-A0A9W7DZU1-F1
#
_entry.id   AF-A0A9W7DZU1-F1
#
_cell.length_a   1.000
_cell.length_b   1.000
_cell.length_c   1.000
_cell.angle_alpha   90.00
_cell.angle_beta   90.00
_cell.angle_gamma   90.00
#
_symmetry.space_group_name_H-M   'P 1'
#
loop_
_entity.id
_entity.type
_entity.pdbx_description
1 polymer ?
#
loop_
_entity_poly.entity_id
_entity_poly.type
_entity_poly.pdbx_seq_one_letter_code
_entity_poly.pdbx_strand_id
1 'polypeptide(L)'
;METEVQMPAKKSLLTFKTVAISVGVLIIAISALIFVSASDDFEKLFKTMTTLELGKPYLASCYTVLILLAGSKVVGKNASKARNAAGVRRMDQYVYEVEGSESGSGAELPKVSLRYSGPDGEFNRAQRAANNWQETRDLELCSLLLLSIAINYFVLLPAGLMFVGRIVFAKGYKTGVSKRLPGFGITQMGNYLSYFLLLMFTIKGSTL
;
A
#
# COMPACT_ATOMS: atom_id res chain seq x y z
N MET A 1 -0.77 40.80 6.65
CA MET A 1 -1.57 40.91 5.41
C MET A 1 -1.80 39.49 4.93
N GLU A 2 -2.87 38.86 5.41
CA GLU A 2 -3.22 37.49 5.02
C GLU A 2 -3.80 37.55 3.59
N THR A 3 -3.07 37.01 2.63
CA THR A 3 -3.59 36.79 1.28
C THR A 3 -4.66 35.71 1.34
N GLU A 4 -5.92 36.14 1.31
CA GLU A 4 -7.06 35.26 1.22
C GLU A 4 -6.93 34.43 -0.07
N VAL A 5 -6.59 33.15 0.08
CA VAL A 5 -6.43 32.24 -1.06
C VAL A 5 -7.82 32.02 -1.65
N GLN A 6 -8.12 32.72 -2.74
CA GLN A 6 -9.34 32.52 -3.52
C GLN A 6 -9.44 31.04 -3.92
N MET A 7 -10.33 30.30 -3.28
CA MET A 7 -10.58 28.92 -3.66
C MET A 7 -11.14 28.87 -5.08
N PRO A 8 -10.64 27.96 -5.95
CA PRO A 8 -11.12 27.85 -7.31
C PRO A 8 -12.65 27.63 -7.32
N ALA A 9 -13.34 28.36 -8.21
CA ALA A 9 -14.79 28.34 -8.29
C ALA A 9 -15.33 26.91 -8.42
N LYS A 10 -16.37 26.56 -7.65
CA LYS A 10 -17.01 25.22 -7.62
C LYS A 10 -17.31 24.62 -9.01
N LYS A 11 -17.52 25.44 -10.04
CA LYS A 11 -17.72 25.01 -11.43
C LYS A 11 -16.51 24.27 -12.03
N SER A 12 -15.27 24.68 -11.77
CA SER A 12 -14.08 24.03 -12.36
C SER A 12 -13.90 22.59 -11.86
N LEU A 13 -14.28 22.34 -10.60
CA LEU A 13 -14.14 21.05 -9.93
C LEU A 13 -15.17 20.03 -10.41
N LEU A 14 -16.36 20.48 -10.82
CA LEU A 14 -17.40 19.63 -11.42
C LEU A 14 -16.98 19.20 -12.83
N THR A 15 -16.50 20.13 -13.65
CA THR A 15 -16.01 19.84 -15.01
C THR A 15 -14.86 18.84 -14.99
N PHE A 16 -13.88 19.01 -14.08
CA PHE A 16 -12.78 18.07 -13.95
C PHE A 16 -13.24 16.65 -13.58
N LYS A 17 -14.19 16.52 -12.63
CA LYS A 17 -14.74 15.20 -12.25
C LYS A 17 -15.43 14.51 -13.42
N THR A 18 -16.26 15.24 -14.16
CA THR A 18 -16.96 14.69 -15.32
C THR A 18 -15.97 14.23 -16.39
N VAL A 19 -14.97 15.06 -16.71
CA VAL A 19 -13.91 14.69 -17.68
C VAL A 19 -13.16 13.45 -17.20
N ALA A 20 -12.75 13.40 -15.92
CA ALA A 20 -12.03 12.26 -15.37
C ALA A 20 -12.85 10.96 -15.41
N ILE A 21 -14.15 11.03 -15.12
CA ILE A 21 -15.06 9.87 -15.22
C ILE A 21 -15.19 9.43 -16.67
N SER A 22 -15.45 10.36 -17.61
CA SER A 22 -15.60 10.04 -19.02
C SER A 22 -14.33 9.40 -19.61
N VAL A 23 -13.16 9.95 -19.29
CA VAL A 23 -11.87 9.37 -19.68
C VAL A 23 -11.69 7.99 -19.05
N GLY A 24 -12.04 7.82 -17.78
CA GLY A 24 -11.99 6.52 -17.10
C GLY A 24 -12.86 5.46 -17.77
N VAL A 25 -14.11 5.80 -18.10
CA VAL A 25 -15.03 4.91 -18.83
C VAL A 25 -14.46 4.56 -20.21
N LEU A 26 -13.90 5.54 -20.92
CA LEU A 26 -13.27 5.31 -22.21
C LEU A 26 -12.07 4.35 -22.12
N ILE A 27 -11.20 4.51 -21.12
CA ILE A 27 -10.06 3.61 -20.90
C ILE A 27 -10.54 2.18 -20.64
N ILE A 28 -11.60 2.01 -19.83
CA ILE A 28 -12.18 0.69 -19.56
C ILE A 28 -12.77 0.09 -20.84
N ALA A 29 -13.51 0.87 -21.62
CA ALA A 29 -14.09 0.44 -22.89
C ALA A 29 -13.01 0.02 -23.90
N ILE A 30 -11.94 0.81 -24.04
CA ILE A 30 -10.79 0.48 -24.90
C ILE A 30 -10.10 -0.79 -24.40
N SER A 31 -9.90 -0.93 -23.09
CA SER A 31 -9.28 -2.13 -22.50
C SER A 31 -10.12 -3.38 -22.73
N ALA A 32 -11.45 -3.27 -22.60
CA ALA A 32 -12.38 -4.35 -22.91
C ALA A 32 -12.38 -4.70 -24.40
N LEU A 33 -12.34 -3.70 -25.28
CA LEU A 33 -12.24 -3.91 -26.73
C LEU A 33 -10.94 -4.62 -27.10
N ILE A 34 -9.80 -4.19 -26.54
CA ILE A 34 -8.50 -4.87 -26.73
C ILE A 34 -8.60 -6.32 -26.25
N PHE A 35 -9.20 -6.55 -25.08
CA PHE A 35 -9.35 -7.90 -24.53
C PHE A 35 -10.19 -8.81 -25.45
N VAL A 36 -11.32 -8.31 -25.97
CA VAL A 36 -12.18 -9.06 -26.90
C VAL A 36 -11.48 -9.29 -28.24
N SER A 37 -10.85 -8.26 -28.81
CA SER A 37 -10.16 -8.36 -30.10
C SER A 37 -8.93 -9.27 -30.07
N ALA A 38 -8.30 -9.44 -28.90
CA ALA A 38 -7.16 -10.34 -28.70
C ALA A 38 -7.55 -11.68 -28.05
N SER A 39 -8.85 -12.00 -27.98
CA SER A 39 -9.36 -13.20 -27.31
C SER A 39 -8.74 -14.50 -27.83
N ASP A 40 -8.65 -14.66 -29.16
CA ASP A 40 -8.00 -15.83 -29.78
C ASP A 40 -6.52 -15.98 -29.38
N ASP A 41 -5.79 -14.88 -29.25
CA ASP A 41 -4.40 -14.90 -28.84
C ASP A 41 -4.26 -15.20 -27.34
N PHE A 42 -5.19 -14.73 -26.51
CA PHE A 42 -5.28 -15.13 -25.11
C PHE A 42 -5.61 -16.62 -24.95
N GLU A 43 -6.50 -17.17 -25.77
CA GLU A 43 -6.79 -18.61 -25.76
C GLU A 43 -5.57 -19.45 -26.12
N LYS A 44 -4.81 -19.05 -27.16
CA LYS A 44 -3.54 -19.70 -27.50
C LYS A 44 -2.53 -19.61 -26.35
N LEU A 45 -2.44 -18.46 -25.69
CA LEU A 45 -1.58 -18.27 -24.53
C LEU A 45 -2.01 -19.18 -23.38
N PHE A 46 -3.30 -19.19 -23.01
CA PHE A 46 -3.82 -20.03 -21.93
C PHE A 46 -3.67 -21.51 -22.23
N LYS A 47 -3.84 -21.93 -23.48
CA LYS A 47 -3.57 -23.30 -23.92
C LYS A 47 -2.08 -23.65 -23.72
N THR A 48 -1.18 -22.77 -24.14
CA THR A 48 0.28 -22.95 -23.94
C THR A 48 0.62 -23.04 -22.46
N MET A 49 0.06 -22.16 -21.63
CA MET A 49 0.26 -22.19 -20.17
C MET A 49 -0.29 -23.45 -19.53
N THR A 50 -1.41 -23.99 -20.04
CA THR A 50 -1.97 -25.25 -19.58
C THR A 50 -1.03 -26.41 -19.93
N THR A 51 -0.49 -26.44 -21.16
CA THR A 51 0.50 -27.43 -21.59
C THR A 51 1.78 -27.39 -20.75
N LEU A 52 2.22 -26.20 -20.33
CA LEU A 52 3.39 -26.01 -19.47
C LEU A 52 3.09 -26.07 -17.97
N GLU A 53 1.85 -26.39 -17.58
CA GLU A 53 1.37 -26.37 -16.19
C GLU A 53 1.52 -25.01 -15.45
N LEU A 54 1.67 -23.92 -16.21
CA LEU A 54 1.85 -22.53 -15.73
C LEU A 54 0.54 -21.79 -15.40
N GLY A 55 -0.62 -22.42 -15.64
CA GLY A 55 -1.92 -21.81 -15.34
C GLY A 55 -2.11 -21.46 -13.85
N LYS A 56 -1.73 -22.37 -12.94
CA LYS A 56 -1.83 -22.14 -11.49
C LYS A 56 -0.84 -21.08 -10.99
N PRO A 57 0.46 -21.11 -11.37
CA PRO A 57 1.39 -20.04 -11.07
C PRO A 57 0.89 -18.65 -11.45
N TYR A 58 0.37 -18.53 -12.67
CA TYR A 58 -0.10 -17.24 -13.19
C TYR A 58 -1.27 -16.69 -12.39
N LEU A 59 -2.30 -17.51 -12.15
CA LEU A 59 -3.44 -17.09 -11.33
C LEU A 59 -3.00 -16.72 -9.91
N ALA A 60 -2.08 -17.48 -9.32
CA ALA A 60 -1.52 -17.16 -8.00
C ALA A 60 -0.78 -15.82 -7.99
N SER A 61 -0.01 -15.49 -9.04
CA SER A 61 0.62 -14.19 -9.22
C SER A 61 -0.40 -13.07 -9.32
N CYS A 62 -1.46 -13.25 -10.13
CA CYS A 62 -2.54 -12.27 -10.26
C CYS A 62 -3.23 -12.00 -8.91
N TYR A 63 -3.59 -13.06 -8.18
CA TYR A 63 -4.22 -12.90 -6.86
C TYR A 63 -3.29 -12.23 -5.85
N THR A 64 -2.00 -12.55 -5.85
CA THR A 64 -0.99 -11.91 -5.00
C THR A 64 -0.94 -10.40 -5.26
N VAL A 65 -0.89 -9.99 -6.53
CA VAL A 65 -0.90 -8.57 -6.91
C VAL A 65 -2.18 -7.90 -6.42
N LEU A 66 -3.34 -8.53 -6.63
CA LEU A 66 -4.63 -7.98 -6.20
C LEU A 66 -4.72 -7.81 -4.69
N ILE A 67 -4.24 -8.79 -3.91
CA ILE A 67 -4.21 -8.75 -2.45
C ILE A 67 -3.37 -7.56 -1.96
N LEU A 68 -2.14 -7.41 -2.48
CA LEU A 68 -1.24 -6.31 -2.07
C LEU A 68 -1.77 -4.94 -2.50
N LEU A 69 -2.35 -4.83 -3.70
CA LEU A 69 -2.99 -3.59 -4.17
C LEU A 69 -4.20 -3.21 -3.31
N ALA A 70 -5.10 -4.15 -3.03
CA ALA A 70 -6.25 -3.95 -2.17
C ALA A 70 -5.81 -3.48 -0.78
N GLY A 71 -4.77 -4.11 -0.23
CA GLY A 71 -4.22 -3.78 1.07
C GLY A 71 -3.65 -2.36 1.12
N SER A 72 -2.82 -2.02 0.13
CA SER A 72 -2.26 -0.68 -0.02
C SER A 72 -3.36 0.39 -0.09
N LYS A 73 -4.47 0.12 -0.79
CA LYS A 73 -5.64 1.00 -0.84
C LYS A 73 -6.33 1.13 0.52
N VAL A 74 -6.49 0.04 1.27
CA VAL A 74 -7.08 0.07 2.62
C VAL A 74 -6.25 0.92 3.57
N VAL A 75 -4.92 0.72 3.59
CA VAL A 75 -4.01 1.49 4.45
C VAL A 75 -3.93 2.95 4.01
N GLY A 76 -3.86 3.23 2.71
CA GLY A 76 -3.91 4.59 2.18
C GLY A 76 -5.21 5.31 2.51
N LYS A 77 -6.36 4.63 2.46
CA LYS A 77 -7.66 5.17 2.88
C LYS A 77 -7.68 5.50 4.37
N ASN A 78 -7.04 4.69 5.21
CA ASN A 78 -6.92 4.99 6.65
C ASN A 78 -6.10 6.28 6.89
N ALA A 79 -4.97 6.45 6.20
CA ALA A 79 -4.17 7.68 6.28
C ALA A 79 -4.93 8.90 5.75
N SER A 80 -5.64 8.77 4.62
CA SER A 80 -6.44 9.86 4.06
C SER A 80 -7.59 10.28 4.98
N LYS A 81 -8.24 9.34 5.67
CA LYS A 81 -9.28 9.65 6.66
C LYS A 81 -8.70 10.42 7.86
N ALA A 82 -7.55 9.98 8.38
CA ALA A 82 -6.87 10.65 9.48
C ALA A 82 -6.43 12.08 9.08
N ARG A 83 -5.92 12.25 7.85
CA ARG A 83 -5.59 13.57 7.30
C ARG A 83 -6.77 14.52 7.31
N ASN A 84 -7.91 14.06 6.78
CA ASN A 84 -9.12 14.88 6.73
C ASN A 84 -9.61 15.26 8.13
N ALA A 85 -9.49 14.35 9.10
CA ALA A 85 -9.84 14.62 10.50
C ALA A 85 -8.91 15.65 11.16
N ALA A 86 -7.64 15.67 10.78
CA ALA A 86 -6.64 16.63 11.23
C ALA A 86 -6.70 17.99 10.49
N GLY A 87 -7.50 18.12 9.43
CA GLY A 87 -7.55 19.35 8.62
C GLY A 87 -6.26 19.64 7.84
N VAL A 88 -5.37 18.64 7.69
CA VAL A 88 -4.06 18.80 7.07
C VAL A 88 -4.17 18.83 5.55
N ARG A 89 -3.46 19.76 4.89
CA ARG A 89 -3.50 19.87 3.42
C ARG A 89 -2.80 18.67 2.78
N ARG A 90 -3.19 18.35 1.55
CA ARG A 90 -2.67 17.17 0.83
C ARG A 90 -1.15 17.21 0.59
N MET A 91 -0.56 18.40 0.49
CA MET A 91 0.87 18.59 0.27
C MET A 91 1.69 18.39 1.54
N ASP A 92 1.07 18.51 2.71
CA ASP A 92 1.75 18.37 3.99
C ASP A 92 1.81 16.89 4.36
N GLN A 93 3.04 16.38 4.54
CA GLN A 93 3.26 14.98 4.88
C GLN A 93 3.09 14.72 6.38
N TYR A 94 3.46 15.69 7.22
CA TYR A 94 3.42 15.58 8.68
C TYR A 94 3.08 16.92 9.33
N VAL A 95 2.57 16.87 10.56
CA VAL A 95 2.36 18.02 11.44
C VAL A 95 3.44 18.02 12.52
N TYR A 96 4.12 19.15 12.67
CA TYR A 96 5.20 19.32 13.64
C TYR A 96 4.75 20.21 14.81
N GLU A 97 5.39 20.04 15.95
CA GLU A 97 5.29 20.92 17.10
C GLU A 97 6.69 21.38 17.54
N VAL A 98 6.75 22.55 18.17
CA VAL A 98 7.99 23.13 18.68
C VAL A 98 7.99 22.97 20.19
N GLU A 99 8.87 22.10 20.69
CA GLU A 99 9.11 21.88 22.12
C GLU A 99 10.15 22.91 22.61
N GLY A 100 9.92 23.52 23.78
CA GLY A 100 10.92 24.35 24.45
C GLY A 100 10.93 25.85 24.08
N SER A 101 9.84 26.43 23.59
CA SER A 101 9.76 27.89 23.36
C SER A 101 9.47 28.70 24.64
N GLU A 102 9.72 28.15 25.83
CA GLU A 102 9.58 28.92 27.07
C GLU A 102 10.77 29.86 27.20
N SER A 103 10.45 31.15 27.09
CA SER A 103 11.38 32.27 27.20
C SER A 103 11.86 32.39 28.66
N GLY A 104 12.74 31.48 29.09
CA GLY A 104 13.17 31.39 30.48
C GLY A 104 14.53 30.73 30.64
N SER A 105 15.57 31.56 30.55
CA SER A 105 16.92 31.34 31.11
C SER A 105 17.56 29.96 30.91
N GLY A 106 18.16 29.74 29.73
CA GLY A 106 19.06 28.60 29.46
C GLY A 106 18.90 28.13 28.02
N ALA A 107 19.73 28.62 27.12
CA ALA A 107 19.56 28.51 25.66
C ALA A 107 19.72 27.07 25.11
N GLU A 108 18.72 26.21 25.32
CA GLU A 108 18.52 25.06 24.45
C GLU A 108 17.72 25.51 23.22
N LEU A 109 18.21 25.15 22.03
CA LEU A 109 17.53 25.47 20.78
C LEU A 109 16.15 24.78 20.75
N PRO A 110 15.11 25.46 20.24
CA PRO A 110 13.78 24.87 20.15
C PRO A 110 13.82 23.59 19.34
N LYS A 111 13.30 22.50 19.91
CA LYS A 111 13.29 21.19 19.28
C LYS A 111 12.01 21.02 18.48
N VAL A 112 12.15 20.76 17.18
CA VAL A 112 10.99 20.46 16.32
C VAL A 112 10.75 18.95 16.36
N SER A 113 9.58 18.55 16.86
CA SER A 113 9.15 17.16 16.93
C SER A 113 7.86 16.94 16.13
N LEU A 114 7.52 15.69 15.84
CA LEU A 114 6.22 15.36 15.25
C LEU A 114 5.16 15.47 16.34
N ARG A 115 4.04 16.15 16.05
CA ARG A 115 2.91 16.16 17.00
C ARG A 115 2.43 14.73 17.26
N TYR A 116 2.40 14.33 18.53
CA TYR A 116 2.04 12.96 18.92
C TYR A 116 0.59 12.80 19.40
N SER A 117 -0.07 13.88 19.82
CA SER A 117 -1.41 13.82 20.40
C SER A 117 -2.50 14.33 19.45
N GLY A 118 -3.75 14.01 19.78
CA GLY A 118 -4.93 14.48 19.06
C GLY A 118 -5.02 14.00 17.60
N PRO A 119 -5.89 14.65 16.80
CA PRO A 119 -6.10 14.33 15.38
C PRO A 119 -4.81 14.38 14.55
N ASP A 120 -3.93 15.35 14.82
CA ASP A 120 -2.64 15.50 14.12
C ASP A 120 -1.71 14.33 14.40
N GLY A 121 -1.63 13.88 15.65
CA GLY A 121 -0.85 12.71 16.03
C GLY A 121 -1.38 11.43 15.40
N GLU A 122 -2.70 11.27 15.31
CA GLU A 122 -3.31 10.15 14.57
C GLU A 122 -2.97 10.20 13.08
N PHE A 123 -3.01 11.38 12.46
CA PHE A 123 -2.59 11.58 11.07
C PHE A 123 -1.13 11.21 10.87
N ASN A 124 -0.21 11.74 11.67
CA ASN A 124 1.23 11.46 11.59
C ASN A 124 1.51 9.94 11.66
N ARG A 125 0.87 9.23 12.60
CA ARG A 125 1.03 7.77 12.73
C ARG A 125 0.40 7.00 11.58
N ALA A 126 -0.78 7.40 11.12
CA ALA A 126 -1.44 6.75 9.98
C ALA A 126 -0.63 6.93 8.68
N GLN A 127 -0.05 8.13 8.48
CA GLN A 127 0.85 8.41 7.36
C GLN A 127 2.14 7.59 7.47
N ARG A 128 2.76 7.52 8.66
CA ARG A 128 3.96 6.68 8.87
C ARG A 128 3.66 5.21 8.60
N ALA A 129 2.47 4.71 8.97
CA ALA A 129 2.06 3.35 8.68
C ALA A 129 1.94 3.08 7.17
N ALA A 130 1.39 4.03 6.40
CA ALA A 130 1.33 3.93 4.95
C ALA A 130 2.73 3.94 4.31
N ASN A 131 3.61 4.84 4.76
CA ASN A 131 4.99 4.93 4.26
C ASN A 131 5.79 3.66 4.59
N ASN A 132 5.61 3.10 5.79
CA ASN A 132 6.30 1.87 6.17
C ASN A 132 5.92 0.67 5.27
N TRP A 133 4.67 0.59 4.80
CA TRP A 133 4.34 -0.41 3.80
C TRP A 133 4.98 -0.09 2.45
N GLN A 134 4.93 1.17 1.98
CA GLN A 134 5.57 1.55 0.71
C GLN A 134 7.07 1.19 0.67
N GLU A 135 7.79 1.38 1.78
CA GLU A 135 9.22 1.05 1.93
C GLU A 135 9.54 -0.44 1.69
N THR A 136 8.56 -1.34 1.87
CA THR A 136 8.79 -2.80 1.88
C THR A 136 7.96 -3.57 0.87
N ARG A 137 6.90 -2.96 0.34
CA ARG A 137 5.93 -3.59 -0.56
C ARG A 137 6.57 -4.19 -1.80
N ASP A 138 7.56 -3.52 -2.37
CA ASP A 138 8.15 -3.95 -3.63
C ASP A 138 9.00 -5.22 -3.43
N LEU A 139 9.71 -5.32 -2.29
CA LEU A 139 10.41 -6.54 -1.89
C LEU A 139 9.43 -7.68 -1.56
N GLU A 140 8.35 -7.38 -0.81
CA GLU A 140 7.27 -8.34 -0.53
C GLU A 140 6.68 -8.90 -1.83
N LEU A 141 6.34 -8.02 -2.78
CA LEU A 141 5.77 -8.40 -4.07
C LEU A 141 6.73 -9.28 -4.88
N CYS A 142 8.01 -8.88 -5.00
CA CYS A 142 9.01 -9.68 -5.70
C CYS A 142 9.15 -11.08 -5.08
N SER A 143 9.22 -11.18 -3.75
CA SER A 143 9.34 -12.46 -3.06
C SER A 143 8.12 -13.38 -3.32
N LEU A 144 6.92 -12.82 -3.29
CA LEU A 144 5.69 -13.58 -3.53
C LEU A 144 5.53 -13.95 -5.00
N LEU A 145 5.93 -13.11 -5.95
CA LEU A 145 5.90 -13.46 -7.38
C LEU A 145 6.90 -14.57 -7.74
N LEU A 146 8.05 -14.62 -7.10
CA LEU A 146 8.98 -15.75 -7.28
C LEU A 146 8.40 -17.04 -6.67
N LEU A 147 7.76 -16.94 -5.51
CA LEU A 147 7.12 -18.08 -4.86
C LEU A 147 5.88 -18.58 -5.62
N SER A 148 5.07 -17.71 -6.21
CA SER A 148 3.88 -18.14 -6.96
C SER A 148 4.24 -19.08 -8.11
N ILE A 149 5.42 -18.90 -8.72
CA ILE A 149 5.97 -19.78 -9.75
C ILE A 149 6.30 -21.17 -9.18
N ALA A 150 6.85 -21.23 -7.98
CA ALA A 150 7.30 -22.48 -7.36
C ALA A 150 6.18 -23.26 -6.64
N ILE A 151 5.26 -22.56 -5.97
CA ILE A 151 4.26 -23.18 -5.07
C ILE A 151 2.81 -22.84 -5.42
N ASN A 152 2.55 -22.25 -6.59
CA ASN A 152 1.19 -22.02 -7.07
C ASN A 152 0.34 -21.25 -6.03
N TYR A 153 -0.89 -21.70 -5.77
CA TYR A 153 -1.83 -21.08 -4.83
C TYR A 153 -1.37 -21.09 -3.36
N PHE A 154 -0.37 -21.89 -2.98
CA PHE A 154 0.12 -21.88 -1.59
C PHE A 154 0.78 -20.54 -1.23
N VAL A 155 1.21 -19.74 -2.21
CA VAL A 155 1.70 -18.38 -2.00
C VAL A 155 0.65 -17.43 -1.41
N LEU A 156 -0.63 -17.76 -1.53
CA LEU A 156 -1.71 -16.94 -0.97
C LEU A 156 -1.70 -16.95 0.55
N LEU A 157 -1.09 -17.95 1.18
CA LEU A 157 -0.92 -18.00 2.64
C LEU A 157 0.01 -16.89 3.15
N PRO A 158 1.29 -16.79 2.74
CA PRO A 158 2.15 -15.69 3.16
C PRO A 158 1.63 -14.33 2.68
N ALA A 159 1.06 -14.24 1.46
CA ALA A 159 0.44 -13.00 0.98
C ALA A 159 -0.73 -12.53 1.86
N GLY A 160 -1.58 -13.47 2.29
CA GLY A 160 -2.70 -13.21 3.19
C GLY A 160 -2.23 -12.76 4.58
N LEU A 161 -1.20 -13.41 5.15
CA LEU A 161 -0.59 -12.99 6.41
C LEU A 161 -0.06 -11.56 6.33
N MET A 162 0.72 -11.24 5.29
CA MET A 162 1.23 -9.88 5.08
C MET A 162 0.08 -8.87 4.94
N PHE A 163 -0.94 -9.16 4.14
CA PHE A 163 -2.11 -8.29 3.95
C PHE A 163 -2.84 -7.99 5.27
N VAL A 164 -3.19 -9.04 6.02
CA VAL A 164 -3.88 -8.90 7.32
C VAL A 164 -2.98 -8.15 8.31
N GLY A 165 -1.70 -8.55 8.40
CA GLY A 165 -0.72 -7.93 9.27
C GLY A 165 -0.58 -6.43 9.01
N ARG A 166 -0.49 -6.00 7.75
CA ARG A 166 -0.40 -4.59 7.36
C ARG A 166 -1.66 -3.79 7.70
N ILE A 167 -2.85 -4.38 7.56
CA ILE A 167 -4.10 -3.72 7.97
C ILE A 167 -4.17 -3.56 9.49
N VAL A 168 -3.84 -4.62 10.25
CA VAL A 168 -3.80 -4.58 11.71
C VAL A 168 -2.76 -3.58 12.19
N PHE A 169 -1.57 -3.58 11.58
CA PHE A 169 -0.49 -2.63 11.87
C PHE A 169 -0.96 -1.19 11.67
N ALA A 170 -1.55 -0.86 10.52
CA ALA A 170 -1.97 0.50 10.22
C ALA A 170 -3.11 0.99 11.12
N LYS A 171 -4.08 0.12 11.43
CA LYS A 171 -5.17 0.45 12.36
C LYS A 171 -4.63 0.66 13.79
N GLY A 172 -3.79 -0.27 14.26
CA GLY A 172 -3.18 -0.21 15.58
C GLY A 172 -2.29 1.02 15.73
N TYR A 173 -1.38 1.25 14.78
CA TYR A 173 -0.43 2.36 14.84
C TYR A 173 -1.11 3.72 14.89
N LYS A 174 -2.21 3.90 14.14
CA LYS A 174 -3.02 5.14 14.22
C LYS A 174 -3.44 5.45 15.66
N THR A 175 -3.86 4.45 16.43
CA THR A 175 -4.32 4.60 17.81
C THR A 175 -3.22 4.64 18.87
N GLY A 176 -1.98 4.32 18.52
CA GLY A 176 -0.85 4.36 19.44
C GLY A 176 0.38 3.63 18.92
N VAL A 177 1.57 4.04 19.37
CA VAL A 177 2.86 3.52 18.88
C VAL A 177 3.02 2.02 19.17
N SER A 178 2.70 1.59 20.39
CA SER A 178 2.82 0.18 20.81
C SER A 178 1.77 -0.73 20.16
N LYS A 179 0.60 -0.20 19.81
CA LYS A 179 -0.51 -0.95 19.22
C LYS A 179 -0.23 -1.46 17.81
N ARG A 180 0.89 -1.06 17.20
CA ARG A 180 1.33 -1.57 15.88
C ARG A 180 1.94 -2.98 15.96
N LEU A 181 2.44 -3.39 17.12
CA LEU A 181 3.26 -4.60 17.28
C LEU A 181 2.55 -5.90 16.85
N PRO A 182 1.25 -6.14 17.14
CA PRO A 182 0.58 -7.35 16.68
C PRO A 182 0.56 -7.46 15.15
N GLY A 183 0.23 -6.36 14.45
CA GLY A 183 0.23 -6.34 12.99
C GLY A 183 1.63 -6.47 12.39
N PHE A 184 2.64 -5.90 13.06
CA PHE A 184 4.04 -6.10 12.70
C PHE A 184 4.43 -7.57 12.79
N GLY A 185 4.11 -8.24 13.90
CA GLY A 185 4.40 -9.67 14.09
C GLY A 185 3.77 -10.54 13.02
N ILE A 186 2.48 -10.35 12.71
CA ILE A 186 1.78 -11.10 11.65
C ILE A 186 2.44 -10.87 10.28
N THR A 187 2.85 -9.63 9.99
CA THR A 187 3.55 -9.32 8.73
C THR A 187 4.91 -10.03 8.67
N GLN A 188 5.68 -10.02 9.77
CA GLN A 188 6.98 -10.70 9.82
C GLN A 188 6.84 -12.22 9.69
N MET A 189 5.78 -12.83 10.24
CA MET A 189 5.51 -14.25 10.02
C MET A 189 5.33 -14.56 8.52
N GLY A 190 4.58 -13.72 7.79
CA GLY A 190 4.45 -13.84 6.34
C GLY A 190 5.79 -13.69 5.63
N ASN A 191 6.60 -12.70 6.01
CA ASN A 191 7.93 -12.47 5.42
C ASN A 191 8.89 -13.63 5.65
N TYR A 192 9.00 -14.10 6.89
CA TYR A 192 9.88 -15.21 7.23
C TYR A 192 9.45 -16.50 6.56
N LEU A 193 8.14 -16.76 6.47
CA LEU A 193 7.63 -17.90 5.70
C LEU A 193 8.04 -17.80 4.23
N SER A 194 7.88 -16.62 3.60
CA SER A 194 8.31 -16.42 2.22
C SER A 194 9.81 -16.63 2.04
N TYR A 195 10.64 -16.04 2.89
CA TYR A 195 12.09 -16.15 2.80
C TYR A 195 12.57 -17.57 3.03
N PHE A 196 11.97 -18.28 4.00
CA PHE A 196 12.27 -19.68 4.25
C PHE A 196 11.95 -20.54 3.02
N LEU A 197 10.77 -20.37 2.42
CA LEU A 197 10.38 -21.10 1.22
C LEU A 197 11.32 -20.80 0.04
N LEU A 198 11.65 -19.52 -0.19
CA LEU A 198 12.61 -19.14 -1.23
C LEU A 198 13.97 -19.80 -1.02
N LEU A 199 14.49 -19.79 0.20
CA LEU A 199 15.74 -20.46 0.55
C LEU A 199 15.68 -21.96 0.24
N MET A 200 14.59 -22.63 0.62
CA MET A 200 14.39 -24.06 0.33
C MET A 200 14.38 -24.35 -1.18
N PHE A 201 13.74 -23.49 -1.98
CA PHE A 201 13.76 -23.61 -3.44
C PHE A 201 15.14 -23.33 -4.03
N THR A 202 15.88 -22.35 -3.52
CA THR A 202 17.26 -22.08 -3.96
C THR A 202 18.18 -23.26 -3.67
N ILE A 203 18.12 -23.83 -2.47
CA ILE A 203 18.90 -25.02 -2.10
C ILE A 203 18.52 -26.19 -3.02
N LYS A 204 17.23 -26.49 -3.18
CA LYS A 204 16.79 -27.58 -4.05
C LYS A 204 17.20 -27.36 -5.51
N GLY A 205 17.06 -26.15 -6.02
CA GLY A 205 17.45 -25.78 -7.38
C GLY A 205 18.96 -25.89 -7.62
N SER A 206 19.80 -25.65 -6.62
CA SER A 206 21.26 -25.82 -6.73
C SER A 206 21.72 -27.29 -6.83
N THR A 207 20.82 -28.24 -6.59
CA THR A 207 21.09 -29.69 -6.68
C THR A 207 20.56 -30.34 -7.96
N LEU A 208 19.93 -29.55 -8.85
CA LEU A 208 19.48 -29.98 -10.17
C LEU A 208 20.61 -29.77 -11.19
#